data_AF-A0A535DAB1-F1
#
_entry.id   AF-A0A535DAB1-F1
#
_cell.length_a   1.000
_cell.length_b   1.000
_cell.length_c   1.000
_cell.angle_alpha   90.00
_cell.angle_beta   90.00
_cell.angle_gamma   90.00
#
_symmetry.space_group_name_H-M   'P 1'
#
loop_
_entity.id
_entity.type
_entity.pdbx_description
1 polymer ?
#
loop_
_entity_poly.entity_id
_entity_poly.type
_entity_poly.pdbx_seq_one_letter_code
_entity_poly.pdbx_strand_id
1 'polypeptide(L)'
;MAGGDGLAGHVPAGRQGPLCGQAAPPRTSEENWRRPRAGRPWLDRPRAEGALVNPEFFDRETVTVARDVLGKLLVREVEGVRMWGRLVEVEAYLGPDDLAAHSRGGRRTPRTEVMFGAPGHAYVYFTYGMHWCLNFVTREEGVPQAVLVRALEPGPGVGRCGGPGLVTRALSIDSALNGITLQPPDLYVIDDGAPKRRIFVTPRVGVQGTGRWEKRLLRFCYDSPHLSRPIPKTRRGG
;
A
#
# COMPACT_ATOMS: atom_id res chain seq x y z
N MET A 1 -44.54 -11.70 -65.16
CA MET A 1 -45.69 -12.11 -64.33
C MET A 1 -45.26 -13.31 -63.51
N ALA A 2 -44.97 -13.06 -62.22
CA ALA A 2 -44.55 -13.92 -61.10
C ALA A 2 -43.53 -13.05 -60.34
N GLY A 3 -43.71 -12.58 -59.11
CA GLY A 3 -44.50 -13.03 -57.98
C GLY A 3 -43.56 -12.90 -56.78
N GLY A 4 -43.94 -12.19 -55.71
CA GLY A 4 -43.10 -12.06 -54.53
C GLY A 4 -43.41 -10.87 -53.64
N ASP A 5 -44.45 -11.01 -52.82
CA ASP A 5 -44.69 -10.19 -51.64
C ASP A 5 -43.52 -10.31 -50.64
N GLY A 6 -42.91 -9.18 -50.29
CA GLY A 6 -41.86 -9.07 -49.28
C GLY A 6 -42.32 -8.17 -48.13
N LEU A 7 -42.72 -8.82 -47.04
CA LEU A 7 -43.20 -8.23 -45.79
C LEU A 7 -42.22 -7.21 -45.18
N ALA A 8 -42.76 -6.07 -44.76
CA ALA A 8 -42.09 -5.08 -43.92
C ALA A 8 -41.79 -5.67 -42.54
N GLY A 9 -40.52 -5.96 -42.27
CA GLY A 9 -40.01 -6.34 -40.95
C GLY A 9 -39.89 -5.11 -40.06
N HIS A 10 -40.83 -4.97 -39.12
CA HIS A 10 -40.75 -4.02 -38.01
C HIS A 10 -39.62 -4.48 -37.07
N VAL A 11 -38.51 -3.73 -37.01
CA VAL A 11 -37.43 -3.97 -36.04
C VAL A 11 -37.88 -3.44 -34.68
N PRO A 12 -38.05 -4.28 -33.64
CA PRO A 12 -38.40 -3.76 -32.33
C PRO A 12 -37.17 -3.05 -31.74
N ALA A 13 -37.41 -1.85 -31.19
CA ALA A 13 -36.40 -1.10 -30.45
C ALA A 13 -35.86 -1.96 -29.30
N GLY A 14 -34.62 -2.42 -29.46
CA GLY A 14 -33.90 -3.16 -28.42
C GLY A 14 -33.80 -2.31 -27.16
N ARG A 15 -34.33 -2.82 -26.05
CA ARG A 15 -34.08 -2.29 -24.72
C ARG A 15 -32.57 -2.24 -24.50
N GLN A 16 -32.03 -1.04 -24.38
CA GLN A 16 -30.67 -0.84 -23.90
C GLN A 16 -30.60 -1.38 -22.46
N GLY A 17 -30.04 -2.57 -22.30
CA GLY A 17 -29.67 -3.09 -20.99
C GLY A 17 -28.59 -2.21 -20.37
N PRO A 18 -28.54 -2.08 -19.04
CA PRO A 18 -27.52 -1.26 -18.38
C PRO A 18 -26.13 -1.78 -18.71
N LEU A 19 -25.24 -0.85 -19.08
CA LEU A 19 -23.84 -1.12 -19.34
C LEU A 19 -23.21 -1.83 -18.14
N CYS A 20 -22.68 -3.02 -18.40
CA CYS A 20 -21.93 -3.80 -17.43
C CYS A 20 -20.65 -3.05 -17.03
N GLY A 21 -20.47 -2.81 -15.72
CA GLY A 21 -19.14 -2.87 -15.11
C GLY A 21 -18.37 -1.57 -14.91
N GLN A 22 -19.01 -0.50 -14.41
CA GLN A 22 -18.28 0.44 -13.54
C GLN A 22 -18.78 0.21 -12.12
N ALA A 23 -18.03 -0.57 -11.34
CA ALA A 23 -18.20 -0.57 -9.91
C ALA A 23 -18.01 0.87 -9.43
N ALA A 24 -18.95 1.40 -8.65
CA ALA A 24 -18.77 2.71 -8.02
C ALA A 24 -17.43 2.70 -7.27
N PRO A 25 -16.64 3.79 -7.34
CA PRO A 25 -15.42 3.87 -6.57
C PRO A 25 -15.76 3.61 -5.09
N PRO A 26 -14.91 2.86 -4.36
CA PRO A 26 -15.14 2.68 -2.94
C PRO A 26 -15.21 4.05 -2.26
N ARG A 27 -16.08 4.17 -1.25
CA ARG A 27 -16.24 5.39 -0.43
C ARG A 27 -14.89 5.92 0.04
N THR A 28 -14.77 7.23 0.19
CA THR A 28 -13.51 7.88 0.59
C THR A 28 -13.12 7.53 2.04
N SER A 29 -11.90 7.84 2.45
CA SER A 29 -11.39 7.61 3.81
C SER A 29 -12.22 8.35 4.84
N GLU A 30 -12.73 9.54 4.50
CA GLU A 30 -13.62 10.34 5.34
C GLU A 30 -14.98 9.66 5.51
N GLU A 31 -15.55 9.12 4.43
CA GLU A 31 -16.85 8.42 4.45
C GLU A 31 -16.78 7.03 5.11
N ASN A 32 -15.61 6.38 5.08
CA ASN A 32 -15.36 5.08 5.72
C ASN A 32 -14.89 5.20 7.17
N TRP A 33 -14.41 6.38 7.58
CA TRP A 33 -13.99 6.63 8.95
C TRP A 33 -15.19 6.45 9.88
N ARG A 34 -15.08 5.48 10.79
CA ARG A 34 -16.01 5.33 11.90
C ARG A 34 -15.25 5.70 13.16
N ARG A 35 -15.65 6.81 13.78
CA ARG A 35 -15.16 7.17 15.11
C ARG A 35 -15.27 5.93 16.02
N PRO A 36 -14.21 5.58 16.77
CA PRO A 36 -14.28 4.53 17.77
C PRO A 36 -15.47 4.78 18.72
N ARG A 37 -16.14 3.71 19.16
CA ARG A 37 -17.26 3.84 20.12
C ARG A 37 -16.81 4.62 21.36
N ALA A 38 -17.57 5.64 21.73
CA ALA A 38 -17.34 6.41 22.95
C ALA A 38 -17.31 5.49 24.19
N GLY A 39 -16.34 5.70 25.10
CA GLY A 39 -16.28 5.00 26.39
C GLY A 39 -15.00 4.23 26.71
N ARG A 40 -13.95 4.28 25.88
CA ARG A 40 -12.60 3.85 26.29
C ARG A 40 -11.64 5.03 26.17
N PRO A 41 -11.24 5.67 27.28
CA PRO A 41 -10.28 6.75 27.23
C PRO A 41 -8.96 6.19 26.70
N TRP A 42 -8.46 6.78 25.62
CA TRP A 42 -7.16 6.49 25.01
C TRP A 42 -5.97 7.04 25.83
N LEU A 43 -6.24 7.48 27.06
CA LEU A 43 -5.43 8.45 27.80
C LEU A 43 -4.17 7.87 28.48
N ASP A 44 -4.00 6.55 28.57
CA ASP A 44 -2.87 5.93 29.29
C ASP A 44 -1.99 5.01 28.42
N ARG A 45 -1.78 5.34 27.14
CA ARG A 45 -0.94 4.50 26.26
C ARG A 45 0.17 5.32 25.61
N PRO A 46 1.37 4.75 25.38
CA PRO A 46 2.48 5.49 24.81
C PRO A 46 2.01 6.14 23.52
N ARG A 47 2.10 7.47 23.51
CA ARG A 47 1.72 8.29 22.38
C ARG A 47 2.68 7.94 21.23
N ALA A 48 2.20 8.08 20.00
CA ALA A 48 3.08 8.09 18.84
C ALA A 48 3.91 9.38 18.90
N GLU A 49 4.98 9.33 19.69
CA GLU A 49 5.97 10.37 19.93
C GLU A 49 7.32 9.90 19.39
N GLY A 50 8.07 10.82 18.80
CA GLY A 50 9.32 10.52 18.12
C GLY A 50 9.72 11.65 17.18
N ALA A 51 10.91 11.54 16.61
CA ALA A 51 11.37 12.46 15.59
C ALA A 51 10.64 12.20 14.27
N LEU A 52 10.17 13.25 13.61
CA LEU A 52 9.61 13.14 12.26
C LEU A 52 10.69 12.64 11.29
N VAL A 53 10.34 11.66 10.46
CA VAL A 53 11.22 11.20 9.39
C VAL A 53 11.14 12.19 8.24
N ASN A 54 12.26 12.85 7.93
CA ASN A 54 12.31 13.85 6.87
C ASN A 54 12.33 13.21 5.47
N PRO A 55 11.93 13.95 4.42
CA PRO A 55 11.94 13.46 3.03
C PRO A 55 13.27 12.88 2.55
N GLU A 56 14.41 13.42 3.00
CA GLU A 56 15.76 12.94 2.65
C GLU A 56 16.02 11.50 3.12
N PHE A 57 15.26 11.03 4.12
CA PHE A 57 15.29 9.62 4.51
C PHE A 57 14.84 8.70 3.38
N PHE A 58 13.91 9.15 2.53
CA PHE A 58 13.36 8.38 1.41
C PHE A 58 14.18 8.57 0.13
N ASP A 59 14.96 9.65 0.04
CA ASP A 59 15.90 9.91 -1.06
C ASP A 59 17.19 9.08 -0.95
N ARG A 60 17.01 7.76 -0.90
CA ARG A 60 18.09 6.77 -0.77
C ARG A 60 17.73 5.52 -1.55
N GLU A 61 18.71 4.64 -1.71
CA GLU A 61 18.50 3.27 -2.24
C GLU A 61 17.27 2.61 -1.59
N THR A 62 16.32 2.15 -2.41
CA THR A 62 15.03 1.61 -1.95
C THR A 62 15.19 0.45 -0.97
N VAL A 63 16.20 -0.37 -1.19
CA VAL A 63 16.57 -1.50 -0.31
C VAL A 63 17.12 -1.00 1.04
N THR A 64 17.81 0.13 1.08
CA THR A 64 18.25 0.79 2.32
C THR A 64 17.05 1.37 3.06
N VAL A 65 16.17 2.11 2.36
CA VAL A 65 14.92 2.64 2.93
C VAL A 65 14.06 1.51 3.51
N ALA A 66 13.87 0.42 2.77
CA ALA A 66 13.08 -0.73 3.21
C ALA A 66 13.61 -1.36 4.52
N ARG A 67 14.93 -1.38 4.73
CA ARG A 67 15.51 -1.87 5.98
C ARG A 67 15.38 -0.87 7.11
N ASP A 68 15.69 0.39 6.85
CA ASP A 68 15.76 1.42 7.90
C ASP A 68 14.39 1.91 8.36
N VAL A 69 13.34 1.74 7.53
CA VAL A 69 11.98 2.13 7.90
C VAL A 69 11.34 1.12 8.87
N LEU A 70 11.85 -0.12 8.93
CA LEU A 70 11.38 -1.12 9.88
C LEU A 70 11.62 -0.66 11.32
N GLY A 71 10.62 -0.84 12.16
CA GLY A 71 10.61 -0.39 13.54
C GLY A 71 10.14 1.05 13.73
N LYS A 72 10.02 1.86 12.68
CA LYS A 72 9.40 3.20 12.79
C LYS A 72 7.88 3.10 12.88
N LEU A 73 7.22 4.17 13.29
CA LEU A 73 5.75 4.21 13.39
C LEU A 73 5.19 4.89 12.14
N LEU A 74 4.25 4.22 11.45
CA LEU A 74 3.38 4.87 10.47
C LEU A 74 2.19 5.47 11.20
N VAL A 75 1.96 6.76 10.99
CA VAL A 75 0.93 7.54 11.69
C VAL A 75 -0.03 8.13 10.69
N ARG A 76 -1.34 7.97 10.94
CA ARG A 76 -2.43 8.66 10.25
C ARG A 76 -3.19 9.52 11.25
N GLU A 77 -3.45 10.77 10.90
CA GLU A 77 -4.35 11.64 11.65
C GLU A 77 -5.63 11.92 10.86
N VAL A 78 -6.80 11.71 11.47
CA VAL A 78 -8.12 12.00 10.86
C VAL A 78 -8.97 12.72 11.90
N GLU A 79 -9.42 13.94 11.60
CA GLU A 79 -10.19 14.77 12.54
C GLU A 79 -9.53 14.93 13.93
N GLY A 80 -8.21 15.05 13.99
CA GLY A 80 -7.45 15.13 15.24
C GLY A 80 -7.31 13.80 16.00
N VAL A 81 -7.82 12.69 15.45
CA VAL A 81 -7.62 11.34 16.00
C VAL A 81 -6.41 10.70 15.33
N ARG A 82 -5.43 10.32 16.15
CA ARG A 82 -4.20 9.67 15.69
C ARG A 82 -4.32 8.15 15.76
N MET A 83 -4.17 7.50 14.62
CA MET A 83 -3.98 6.06 14.48
C MET A 83 -2.55 5.77 14.08
N TRP A 84 -1.97 4.69 14.59
CA TRP A 84 -0.60 4.33 14.24
C TRP A 84 -0.35 2.84 14.34
N GLY A 85 0.74 2.40 13.70
CA GLY A 85 1.29 1.07 13.90
C GLY A 85 2.78 1.05 13.58
N ARG A 86 3.53 0.15 14.23
CA ARG A 86 4.96 -0.02 14.01
C ARG A 86 5.20 -0.86 12.76
N LEU A 87 6.04 -0.37 11.86
CA LEU A 87 6.40 -1.06 10.62
C LEU A 87 7.18 -2.34 10.92
N VAL A 88 6.61 -3.50 10.58
CA VAL A 88 7.23 -4.81 10.81
C VAL A 88 7.40 -5.65 9.56
N GLU A 89 6.78 -5.25 8.44
CA GLU A 89 6.96 -5.92 7.14
C GLU A 89 6.82 -4.92 6.00
N VAL A 90 7.79 -4.91 5.10
CA VAL A 90 7.78 -4.10 3.86
C VAL A 90 8.40 -4.86 2.69
N GLU A 91 8.14 -4.41 1.46
CA GLU A 91 8.77 -4.94 0.24
C GLU A 91 9.37 -3.82 -0.61
N ALA A 92 10.57 -4.06 -1.15
CA ALA A 92 11.20 -3.16 -2.10
C ALA A 92 10.80 -3.50 -3.55
N TYR A 93 10.49 -2.48 -4.33
CA TYR A 93 10.24 -2.56 -5.77
C TYR A 93 11.22 -1.67 -6.52
N LEU A 94 12.06 -2.29 -7.34
CA LEU A 94 13.28 -1.66 -7.89
C LEU A 94 13.06 -1.01 -9.27
N GLY A 95 11.84 -0.64 -9.58
CA GLY A 95 11.57 0.19 -10.76
C GLY A 95 11.67 -0.55 -12.10
N PRO A 96 12.27 0.07 -13.14
CA PRO A 96 12.24 -0.44 -14.51
C PRO A 96 12.74 -1.88 -14.70
N ASP A 97 13.78 -2.29 -13.97
CA ASP A 97 14.35 -3.63 -14.12
C ASP A 97 13.50 -4.71 -13.45
N ASP A 98 12.69 -4.32 -12.47
CA ASP A 98 11.91 -5.20 -11.63
C ASP A 98 10.60 -5.61 -12.30
N LEU A 99 10.55 -6.84 -12.83
CA LEU A 99 9.36 -7.34 -13.52
C LEU A 99 8.13 -7.45 -12.61
N ALA A 100 8.31 -7.42 -11.28
CA ALA A 100 7.21 -7.37 -10.32
C ALA A 100 6.71 -5.96 -10.02
N ALA A 101 7.42 -4.91 -10.44
CA ALA A 101 7.04 -3.53 -10.21
C ALA A 101 5.98 -3.05 -11.22
N HIS A 102 5.14 -2.11 -10.78
CA HIS A 102 4.22 -1.42 -11.69
C HIS A 102 4.95 -0.58 -12.75
N SER A 103 6.15 -0.10 -12.42
CA SER A 103 7.03 0.71 -13.28
C SER A 103 7.98 -0.11 -14.15
N ARG A 104 7.80 -1.44 -14.24
CA ARG A 104 8.63 -2.32 -15.09
C ARG A 104 8.76 -1.77 -16.52
N GLY A 105 9.96 -1.86 -17.09
CA GLY A 105 10.28 -1.30 -18.41
C GLY A 105 10.14 0.22 -18.49
N GLY A 106 10.17 0.94 -17.37
CA GLY A 106 9.96 2.39 -17.33
C GLY A 106 8.51 2.82 -17.54
N ARG A 107 7.55 1.91 -17.34
CA ARG A 107 6.13 2.18 -17.60
C ARG A 107 5.59 3.34 -16.73
N ARG A 108 5.30 4.46 -17.39
CA ARG A 108 4.64 5.63 -16.82
C ARG A 108 3.19 5.69 -17.28
N THR A 109 2.27 5.73 -16.33
CA THR A 109 0.82 5.75 -16.53
C THR A 109 0.21 6.69 -15.49
N PRO A 110 -1.05 7.16 -15.66
CA PRO A 110 -1.69 7.97 -14.63
C PRO A 110 -1.65 7.34 -13.23
N ARG A 111 -1.72 6.01 -13.17
CA ARG A 111 -1.59 5.24 -11.92
C ARG A 111 -0.18 5.27 -11.33
N THR A 112 0.86 5.17 -12.16
CA THR A 112 2.26 5.08 -11.69
C THR A 112 2.96 6.41 -11.64
N GLU A 113 2.31 7.48 -12.07
CA GLU A 113 2.85 8.83 -12.16
C GLU A 113 3.51 9.29 -10.86
N VAL A 114 2.86 9.06 -9.73
CA VAL A 114 3.37 9.39 -8.39
C VAL A 114 4.74 8.75 -8.11
N MET A 115 5.00 7.54 -8.63
CA MET A 115 6.28 6.88 -8.41
C MET A 115 7.44 7.62 -9.10
N PHE A 116 7.18 8.40 -10.15
CA PHE A 116 8.20 9.20 -10.85
C PHE A 116 8.41 10.57 -10.20
N GLY A 117 7.63 10.94 -9.19
CA GLY A 117 7.79 12.19 -8.45
C GLY A 117 8.90 12.13 -7.40
N ALA A 118 8.93 13.13 -6.53
CA ALA A 118 9.92 13.25 -5.48
C ALA A 118 9.83 12.12 -4.42
N PRO A 119 10.94 11.76 -3.77
CA PRO A 119 10.94 10.79 -2.67
C PRO A 119 10.07 11.24 -1.50
N GLY A 120 9.64 10.28 -0.68
CA GLY A 120 8.83 10.57 0.50
C GLY A 120 7.37 10.89 0.18
N HIS A 121 6.89 10.56 -1.02
CA HIS A 121 5.48 10.63 -1.39
C HIS A 121 4.78 9.30 -1.15
N ALA A 122 3.50 9.36 -0.78
CA ALA A 122 2.64 8.19 -0.64
C ALA A 122 2.12 7.78 -2.03
N TYR A 123 2.51 6.59 -2.50
CA TYR A 123 1.89 5.98 -3.67
C TYR A 123 0.81 4.99 -3.24
N VAL A 124 -0.45 5.39 -3.42
CA VAL A 124 -1.64 4.61 -3.03
C VAL A 124 -2.40 4.14 -4.26
N TYR A 125 -2.67 2.84 -4.34
CA TYR A 125 -3.38 2.26 -5.48
C TYR A 125 -4.40 1.20 -5.07
N PHE A 126 -5.47 1.11 -5.84
CA PHE A 126 -6.50 0.08 -5.66
C PHE A 126 -6.08 -1.23 -6.33
N THR A 127 -6.32 -2.35 -5.67
CA THR A 127 -5.99 -3.69 -6.16
C THR A 127 -7.07 -4.71 -5.87
N TYR A 128 -7.16 -5.71 -6.75
CA TYR A 128 -8.10 -6.83 -6.69
C TYR A 128 -9.57 -6.45 -6.44
N GLY A 129 -9.98 -5.24 -6.84
CA GLY A 129 -11.35 -4.75 -6.70
C GLY A 129 -11.82 -4.50 -5.27
N MET A 130 -10.95 -4.59 -4.26
CA MET A 130 -11.38 -4.59 -2.86
C MET A 130 -10.49 -3.87 -1.86
N HIS A 131 -9.20 -3.64 -2.16
CA HIS A 131 -8.24 -3.11 -1.19
C HIS A 131 -7.33 -2.03 -1.77
N TRP A 132 -6.94 -1.06 -0.94
CA TRP A 132 -5.86 -0.12 -1.23
C TRP A 132 -4.51 -0.69 -0.77
N CYS A 133 -3.43 -0.31 -1.42
CA CYS A 133 -2.05 -0.57 -0.98
C CYS A 133 -1.30 0.75 -0.87
N LEU A 134 -0.44 0.88 0.14
CA LEU A 134 0.37 2.07 0.39
C LEU A 134 1.84 1.76 0.14
N ASN A 135 2.51 2.64 -0.62
CA ASN A 135 3.94 2.57 -0.85
C ASN A 135 4.57 3.92 -0.51
N PHE A 136 5.82 3.89 -0.09
CA PHE A 136 6.66 5.08 0.05
C PHE A 136 7.53 5.20 -1.20
N VAL A 137 7.36 6.28 -1.95
CA VAL A 137 8.24 6.60 -3.08
C VAL A 137 9.65 6.86 -2.54
N THR A 138 10.64 6.30 -3.21
CA THR A 138 12.06 6.37 -2.84
C THR A 138 12.87 6.74 -4.06
N ARG A 139 14.13 7.13 -3.87
CA ARG A 139 15.02 7.65 -4.92
C ARG A 139 14.63 9.05 -5.38
N GLU A 140 15.58 9.67 -6.05
CA GLU A 140 15.45 10.94 -6.73
C GLU A 140 14.32 10.92 -7.77
N GLU A 141 13.79 12.10 -8.07
CA GLU A 141 12.72 12.28 -9.05
C GLU A 141 13.09 11.64 -10.41
N GLY A 142 12.11 10.99 -11.03
CA GLY A 142 12.27 10.25 -12.28
C GLY A 142 12.71 8.80 -12.12
N VAL A 143 13.09 8.35 -10.92
CA VAL A 143 13.47 6.95 -10.64
C VAL A 143 12.33 6.22 -9.92
N PRO A 144 11.48 5.43 -10.62
CA PRO A 144 10.20 4.98 -10.08
C PRO A 144 10.32 3.74 -9.20
N GLN A 145 10.98 3.89 -8.05
CA GLN A 145 11.15 2.86 -7.04
C GLN A 145 10.35 3.18 -5.77
N ALA A 146 9.92 2.13 -5.06
CA ALA A 146 9.12 2.34 -3.86
C ALA A 146 9.23 1.18 -2.87
N VAL A 147 8.86 1.48 -1.63
CA VAL A 147 8.71 0.50 -0.54
C VAL A 147 7.22 0.28 -0.26
N LEU A 148 6.71 -0.92 -0.54
CA LEU A 148 5.34 -1.31 -0.17
C LEU A 148 5.25 -1.58 1.33
N VAL A 149 4.28 -0.95 2.00
CA VAL A 149 3.94 -1.24 3.40
C VAL A 149 3.05 -2.47 3.46
N ARG A 150 3.50 -3.52 4.15
CA ARG A 150 2.77 -4.79 4.20
C ARG A 150 2.16 -5.10 5.54
N ALA A 151 2.86 -4.84 6.62
CA ALA A 151 2.31 -5.11 7.94
C ALA A 151 2.81 -4.17 9.01
N LEU A 152 1.92 -3.93 9.98
CA LEU A 152 2.19 -3.18 11.18
C LEU A 152 1.92 -4.04 12.43
N GLU A 153 2.74 -3.87 13.47
CA GLU A 153 2.31 -4.09 14.84
C GLU A 153 1.35 -2.94 15.19
N PRO A 154 0.02 -3.20 15.31
CA PRO A 154 -0.94 -2.13 15.45
C PRO A 154 -0.78 -1.44 16.80
N GLY A 155 -0.83 -0.12 16.78
CA GLY A 155 -0.97 0.66 17.99
C GLY A 155 -2.31 0.37 18.67
N PRO A 156 -2.51 0.95 19.87
CA PRO A 156 -3.78 0.90 20.57
C PRO A 156 -4.97 1.09 19.62
N GLY A 157 -5.99 0.23 19.75
CA GLY A 157 -7.28 0.27 19.05
C GLY A 157 -7.26 0.47 17.52
N VAL A 158 -6.10 0.34 16.89
CA VAL A 158 -5.96 0.06 15.47
C VAL A 158 -6.26 -1.42 15.24
N GLY A 159 -6.98 -1.72 14.16
CA GLY A 159 -7.38 -3.08 13.81
C GLY A 159 -6.22 -3.98 13.39
N ARG A 160 -6.53 -5.16 12.85
CA ARG A 160 -5.51 -6.07 12.32
C ARG A 160 -4.78 -5.42 11.14
N CYS A 161 -3.45 -5.44 11.17
CA CYS A 161 -2.58 -4.86 10.14
C CYS A 161 -1.68 -5.90 9.43
N GLY A 162 -2.03 -7.19 9.45
CA GLY A 162 -1.24 -8.26 8.83
C GLY A 162 -1.51 -8.45 7.35
N GLY A 163 -1.16 -7.45 6.51
CA GLY A 163 -1.35 -7.48 5.06
C GLY A 163 -1.55 -6.07 4.48
N PRO A 164 -1.11 -5.79 3.24
CA PRO A 164 -1.09 -4.42 2.71
C PRO A 164 -2.48 -3.78 2.64
N GLY A 165 -3.51 -4.56 2.26
CA GLY A 165 -4.91 -4.11 2.28
C GLY A 165 -5.52 -4.00 3.69
N LEU A 166 -4.96 -4.71 4.68
CA LEU A 166 -5.37 -4.59 6.07
C LEU A 166 -4.76 -3.35 6.72
N VAL A 167 -3.50 -3.01 6.39
CA VAL A 167 -2.86 -1.76 6.82
C VAL A 167 -3.67 -0.56 6.39
N THR A 168 -4.00 -0.48 5.10
CA THR A 168 -4.74 0.67 4.56
C THR A 168 -6.14 0.77 5.15
N ARG A 169 -6.84 -0.36 5.31
CA ARG A 169 -8.15 -0.37 6.00
C ARG A 169 -8.05 0.09 7.46
N ALA A 170 -7.08 -0.43 8.21
CA ALA A 170 -6.96 -0.16 9.65
C ALA A 170 -6.58 1.29 9.96
N LEU A 171 -5.93 1.97 9.01
CA LEU A 171 -5.54 3.37 9.11
C LEU A 171 -6.41 4.32 8.25
N SER A 172 -7.54 3.85 7.69
CA SER A 172 -8.39 4.65 6.79
C SER A 172 -7.61 5.34 5.66
N ILE A 173 -6.81 4.57 4.92
CA ILE A 173 -6.02 5.02 3.77
C ILE A 173 -6.70 4.59 2.47
N ASP A 174 -6.88 5.54 1.56
CA ASP A 174 -7.52 5.35 0.26
C ASP A 174 -6.85 6.23 -0.83
N SER A 175 -7.49 6.38 -1.99
CA SER A 175 -6.99 7.21 -3.09
C SER A 175 -6.80 8.68 -2.76
N ALA A 176 -7.50 9.24 -1.77
CA ALA A 176 -7.35 10.65 -1.42
C ALA A 176 -5.94 10.98 -0.90
N LEU A 177 -5.23 9.96 -0.40
CA LEU A 177 -3.85 10.06 0.06
C LEU A 177 -2.82 9.67 -1.01
N ASN A 178 -3.24 9.43 -2.26
CA ASN A 178 -2.27 9.18 -3.32
C ASN A 178 -1.57 10.48 -3.75
N GLY A 179 -0.25 10.50 -3.70
CA GLY A 179 0.57 11.64 -4.10
C GLY A 179 0.84 12.66 -3.00
N ILE A 180 0.33 12.46 -1.77
CA ILE A 180 0.69 13.37 -0.65
C ILE A 180 2.12 13.10 -0.19
N THR A 181 2.76 14.12 0.39
CA THR A 181 4.03 13.94 1.10
C THR A 181 3.80 13.19 2.41
N LEU A 182 4.73 12.32 2.81
CA LEU A 182 4.72 11.58 4.08
C LEU A 182 5.10 12.50 5.25
N GLN A 183 4.36 13.60 5.39
CA GLN A 183 4.53 14.65 6.40
C GLN A 183 3.18 14.97 7.04
N PRO A 184 3.16 15.52 8.26
CA PRO A 184 1.94 16.01 8.88
C PRO A 184 1.21 17.04 7.99
N PRO A 185 -0.12 17.16 8.11
CA PRO A 185 -0.95 16.59 9.17
C PRO A 185 -1.41 15.15 8.90
N ASP A 186 -1.40 14.70 7.65
CA ASP A 186 -2.23 13.58 7.24
C ASP A 186 -1.63 12.20 7.52
N LEU A 187 -0.50 11.90 6.88
CA LEU A 187 0.14 10.59 6.89
C LEU A 187 1.64 10.78 6.96
N TYR A 188 2.28 10.25 8.00
CA TYR A 188 3.71 10.49 8.23
C TYR A 188 4.36 9.33 8.97
N VAL A 189 5.69 9.31 8.96
CA VAL A 189 6.49 8.32 9.67
C VAL A 189 7.27 9.01 10.78
N ILE A 190 7.25 8.44 11.98
CA ILE A 190 8.08 8.91 13.10
C ILE A 190 9.03 7.83 13.58
N ASP A 191 10.21 8.26 14.00
CA ASP A 191 11.21 7.46 14.67
C ASP A 191 11.13 7.71 16.18
N ASP A 192 10.61 6.73 16.91
CA ASP A 192 10.51 6.77 18.38
C ASP A 192 11.79 6.27 19.08
N GLY A 193 12.87 6.03 18.34
CA GLY A 193 14.13 5.55 18.88
C GLY A 193 14.09 4.09 19.36
N ALA A 194 13.07 3.32 18.96
CA ALA A 194 12.98 1.91 19.32
C ALA A 194 14.21 1.13 18.81
N PRO A 195 14.73 0.17 19.60
CA PRO A 195 15.91 -0.59 19.21
C PRO A 195 15.64 -1.41 17.94
N LYS A 196 16.59 -1.40 17.00
CA LYS A 196 16.52 -2.22 15.79
C LYS A 196 16.45 -3.71 16.17
N ARG A 197 15.54 -4.44 15.53
CA ARG A 197 15.42 -5.90 15.68
C ARG A 197 16.14 -6.59 14.52
N ARG A 198 16.36 -7.90 14.65
CA ARG A 198 16.88 -8.72 13.54
C ARG A 198 15.92 -8.63 12.34
N ILE A 199 16.46 -8.23 11.19
CA ILE A 199 15.73 -8.19 9.92
C ILE A 199 15.88 -9.54 9.21
N PHE A 200 14.76 -10.16 8.89
CA PHE A 200 14.69 -11.30 7.99
C PHE A 200 14.44 -10.81 6.56
N VAL A 201 15.21 -11.35 5.61
CA VAL A 201 15.08 -11.02 4.19
C VAL A 201 14.61 -12.26 3.45
N THR A 202 13.50 -12.14 2.74
CA THR A 202 12.84 -13.27 2.06
C THR A 202 12.34 -12.85 0.67
N PRO A 203 11.89 -13.80 -0.16
CA PRO A 203 11.14 -13.46 -1.36
C PRO A 203 9.88 -12.65 -1.05
N ARG A 204 9.45 -11.84 -2.02
CA ARG A 204 8.21 -11.06 -1.96
C ARG A 204 6.97 -11.93 -2.09
N VAL A 205 5.85 -11.44 -1.59
CA VAL A 205 4.56 -12.12 -1.57
C VAL A 205 3.72 -11.67 -2.76
N GLY A 206 3.14 -12.62 -3.49
CA GLY A 206 2.17 -12.31 -4.54
C GLY A 206 2.79 -11.81 -5.85
N VAL A 207 4.06 -12.13 -6.09
CA VAL A 207 4.81 -11.72 -7.31
C VAL A 207 5.01 -12.86 -8.31
N GLN A 208 4.16 -13.89 -8.27
CA GLN A 208 4.25 -15.04 -9.18
C GLN A 208 4.12 -14.60 -10.66
N GLY A 209 4.79 -15.30 -11.56
CA GLY A 209 4.84 -14.97 -12.99
C GLY A 209 5.86 -13.89 -13.37
N THR A 210 6.77 -13.52 -12.46
CA THR A 210 7.79 -12.47 -12.68
C THR A 210 9.20 -13.04 -12.90
N GLY A 211 9.29 -14.37 -13.08
CA GLY A 211 10.52 -15.06 -13.44
C GLY A 211 11.56 -14.97 -12.33
N ARG A 212 12.77 -14.50 -12.65
CA ARG A 212 13.87 -14.40 -11.65
C ARG A 212 13.51 -13.49 -10.46
N TRP A 213 12.57 -12.56 -10.64
CA TRP A 213 12.14 -11.61 -9.61
C TRP A 213 11.28 -12.23 -8.51
N GLU A 214 10.73 -13.41 -8.74
CA GLU A 214 9.99 -14.19 -7.73
C GLU A 214 10.87 -14.65 -6.58
N LYS A 215 12.14 -14.98 -6.87
CA LYS A 215 13.09 -15.52 -5.90
C LYS A 215 13.98 -14.44 -5.27
N ARG A 216 13.91 -13.19 -5.77
CA ARG A 216 14.70 -12.07 -5.25
C ARG A 216 14.30 -11.75 -3.82
N LEU A 217 15.30 -11.62 -2.95
CA LEU A 217 15.14 -11.36 -1.52
C LEU A 217 14.88 -9.86 -1.29
N LEU A 218 13.64 -9.43 -1.54
CA LEU A 218 13.21 -8.03 -1.50
C LEU A 218 12.04 -7.78 -0.53
N ARG A 219 11.70 -8.77 0.32
CA ARG A 219 10.81 -8.59 1.48
C ARG A 219 11.65 -8.52 2.74
N PHE A 220 11.39 -7.50 3.56
CA PHE A 220 12.09 -7.25 4.81
C PHE A 220 11.08 -7.29 5.96
N CYS A 221 11.39 -8.05 7.01
CA CYS A 221 10.49 -8.20 8.13
C CYS A 221 11.19 -8.45 9.46
N TYR A 222 10.55 -8.03 10.55
CA TYR A 222 10.88 -8.49 11.90
C TYR A 222 10.16 -9.80 12.22
N ASP A 223 10.67 -10.55 13.19
CA ASP A 223 9.90 -11.64 13.78
C ASP A 223 8.75 -11.04 14.60
N SER A 224 7.53 -11.18 14.08
CA SER A 224 6.33 -10.56 14.65
C SER A 224 5.10 -11.44 14.38
N PRO A 225 4.17 -11.58 15.33
CA PRO A 225 2.90 -12.28 15.08
C PRO A 225 1.99 -11.53 14.10
N HIS A 226 2.33 -10.28 13.74
CA HIS A 226 1.54 -9.44 12.85
C HIS A 226 1.96 -9.51 11.37
N LEU A 227 2.92 -10.36 11.01
CA LEU A 227 3.32 -10.52 9.60
C LEU A 227 2.16 -10.97 8.72
N SER A 228 2.11 -10.44 7.50
CA SER A 228 1.13 -10.83 6.46
C SER A 228 1.33 -12.26 5.97
N ARG A 229 2.58 -12.75 6.02
CA ARG A 229 2.95 -14.13 5.78
C ARG A 229 4.08 -14.54 6.70
N PRO A 230 4.09 -15.78 7.21
CA PRO A 230 5.20 -16.28 8.02
C PRO A 230 6.55 -16.14 7.32
N ILE A 231 7.61 -16.02 8.12
CA ILE A 231 8.98 -16.17 7.63
C ILE A 231 9.15 -17.64 7.19
N PRO A 232 9.56 -17.92 5.93
CA PRO A 232 9.80 -19.28 5.49
C PRO A 232 10.84 -19.94 6.39
N LYS A 233 10.54 -21.12 6.93
CA LYS A 233 11.54 -21.93 7.62
C LYS A 233 12.61 -22.30 6.60
N THR A 234 13.86 -21.91 6.83
CA THR A 234 14.98 -22.49 6.07
C THR A 234 14.93 -23.99 6.28
N ARG A 235 14.73 -24.77 5.21
CA ARG A 235 15.02 -26.21 5.24
C ARG A 235 16.51 -26.31 5.58
N ARG A 236 16.85 -26.82 6.77
CA ARG A 236 18.21 -27.30 7.05
C ARG A 236 18.46 -28.38 6.00
N GLY A 237 19.35 -28.12 5.05
CA GLY A 237 19.85 -29.17 4.17
C GLY A 237 20.50 -30.23 5.05
N GLY A 238 20.07 -31.48 4.88
CA GLY A 238 20.80 -32.66 5.37
C GLY A 238 21.98 -32.98 4.46
#